data_AF-A0A3D0SNS1-F1
#
_entry.id   AF-A0A3D0SNS1-F1
#
_cell.length_a   1.000
_cell.length_b   1.000
_cell.length_c   1.000
_cell.angle_alpha   90.00
_cell.angle_beta   90.00
_cell.angle_gamma   90.00
#
_symmetry.space_group_name_H-M   'P 1'
#
loop_
_entity.id
_entity.type
_entity.pdbx_description
1 polymer ?
#
loop_
_entity_poly.entity_id
_entity_poly.type
_entity_poly.pdbx_seq_one_letter_code
_entity_poly.pdbx_strand_id
1 'polypeptide(L)'
;DRKGAEDALRDVRKQVQRNHKAFGLSPDDMPVYGTIAARFNDDGVTALYHGVVGLLRDKGLPLESGRLASVKGKASTGKTVIVPAARARYLAEIADTVRGYHKQVEEQVKLVRQRQQLQAVKALLEAENKSVADLEPLLERVELQIDPHARKLVDMWPQVRESYRGDEYVVKIRDKEIRTPLTRRSLSGTRIPKVAIPRFEEHGELLRWMMRENMPGSFPYTAGVFAFKRENEDPTRMFAGEGDPFRTNRRFKKLSEHAEATRLSTAFDSVTLYGCDPDERPDIYGKVGNSGVSIATLDDLKVLYSGFDVCCPATSISMTINGPAPIILAMFFNTAFDQQIEKFERDNHRSPTDNEIEKIREWVLANVRGTVQADILKEDQGQNTCIFSTEFALKMMG
;
A
#
# COMPACT_ATOMS: atom_id res chain seq x y z
N ASP A 1 -24.12 11.90 7.19
CA ASP A 1 -23.24 10.87 6.58
C ASP A 1 -23.95 9.54 6.34
N ARG A 2 -24.90 9.11 7.19
CA ARG A 2 -25.56 7.80 7.04
C ARG A 2 -26.64 7.75 5.95
N LYS A 3 -26.84 6.55 5.40
CA LYS A 3 -27.94 6.24 4.45
C LYS A 3 -29.29 6.61 5.07
N GLY A 4 -30.11 7.36 4.32
CA GLY A 4 -31.44 7.82 4.77
C GLY A 4 -31.43 9.17 5.51
N ALA A 5 -30.28 9.84 5.66
CA ALA A 5 -30.20 11.12 6.37
C ALA A 5 -30.99 12.25 5.68
N GLU A 6 -31.06 12.26 4.34
CA GLU A 6 -31.81 13.29 3.60
C GLU A 6 -33.33 13.16 3.82
N ASP A 7 -33.86 11.93 3.78
CA ASP A 7 -35.27 11.66 4.09
C ASP A 7 -35.60 12.01 5.54
N ALA A 8 -34.73 11.61 6.48
CA ALA A 8 -34.90 11.94 7.89
C ALA A 8 -34.95 13.46 8.12
N LEU A 9 -34.06 14.22 7.47
CA LEU A 9 -34.04 15.68 7.56
C LEU A 9 -35.35 16.30 7.04
N ARG A 10 -35.83 15.84 5.87
CA ARG A 10 -37.10 16.29 5.30
C ARG A 10 -38.28 16.02 6.23
N ASP A 11 -38.34 14.81 6.79
CA ASP A 11 -39.48 14.36 7.58
C ASP A 11 -39.53 15.09 8.94
N VAL A 12 -38.37 15.31 9.57
CA VAL A 12 -38.26 16.12 10.80
C VAL A 12 -38.62 17.58 10.53
N ARG A 13 -38.15 18.19 9.43
CA ARG A 13 -38.53 19.56 9.05
C ARG A 13 -40.04 19.73 8.93
N LYS A 14 -40.71 18.81 8.23
CA LYS A 14 -42.18 18.81 8.10
C LYS A 14 -42.86 18.61 9.45
N GLN A 15 -42.33 17.75 10.31
CA GLN A 15 -42.91 17.53 11.62
C GLN A 15 -42.81 18.75 12.53
N VAL A 16 -41.65 19.43 12.55
CA VAL A 16 -41.46 20.68 13.29
C VAL A 16 -42.39 21.78 12.77
N GLN A 17 -42.50 21.93 11.45
CA GLN A 17 -43.44 22.87 10.85
C GLN A 17 -44.88 22.64 11.33
N ARG A 18 -45.35 21.38 11.34
CA ARG A 18 -46.69 20.99 11.82
C ARG A 18 -46.86 21.30 13.30
N ASN A 19 -45.88 20.94 14.14
CA ASN A 19 -45.94 21.16 15.58
C ASN A 19 -46.05 22.65 15.93
N HIS A 20 -45.40 23.52 15.16
CA HIS A 20 -45.45 24.98 15.33
C HIS A 20 -46.60 25.65 14.55
N LYS A 21 -47.44 24.89 13.85
CA LYS A 21 -48.52 25.39 12.97
C LYS A 21 -48.02 26.42 11.93
N ALA A 22 -46.75 26.33 11.53
CA ALA A 22 -46.06 27.30 10.68
C ALA A 22 -46.24 26.99 9.18
N PHE A 23 -47.48 26.76 8.74
CA PHE A 23 -47.79 26.30 7.38
C PHE A 23 -47.49 27.32 6.27
N GLY A 24 -47.31 28.60 6.62
CA GLY A 24 -46.90 29.67 5.70
C GLY A 24 -45.39 29.79 5.46
N LEU A 25 -44.56 29.02 6.19
CA LEU A 25 -43.11 29.00 6.03
C LEU A 25 -42.66 27.74 5.29
N SER A 26 -41.55 27.79 4.55
CA SER A 26 -40.99 26.58 3.95
C SER A 26 -40.49 25.62 5.04
N PRO A 27 -40.65 24.29 4.89
CA PRO A 27 -39.99 23.32 5.76
C PRO A 27 -38.47 23.53 5.87
N ASP A 28 -37.81 24.06 4.84
CA ASP A 28 -36.38 24.35 4.84
C ASP A 28 -35.99 25.54 5.74
N ASP A 29 -36.95 26.41 6.05
CA ASP A 29 -36.77 27.56 6.96
C ASP A 29 -36.89 27.15 8.42
N MET A 30 -37.39 25.93 8.71
CA MET A 30 -37.48 25.43 10.09
C MET A 30 -36.10 25.35 10.73
N PRO A 31 -35.97 25.55 12.06
CA PRO A 31 -34.69 25.49 12.77
C PRO A 31 -34.22 24.03 12.97
N VAL A 32 -34.18 23.27 11.88
CA VAL A 32 -33.75 21.87 11.84
C VAL A 32 -32.48 21.79 11.02
N TYR A 33 -31.42 21.32 11.66
CA TYR A 33 -30.08 21.28 11.10
C TYR A 33 -29.61 19.83 10.88
N GLY A 34 -29.02 19.56 9.72
CA GLY A 34 -28.35 18.29 9.43
C GLY A 34 -26.84 18.44 9.65
N THR A 35 -26.30 17.88 10.72
CA THR A 35 -24.90 18.06 11.14
C THR A 35 -24.12 16.76 11.10
N ILE A 36 -22.82 16.82 10.83
CA ILE A 36 -21.90 15.67 10.98
C ILE A 36 -20.77 16.08 11.92
N ALA A 37 -20.97 15.90 13.23
CA ALA A 37 -20.00 16.33 14.24
C ALA A 37 -18.65 15.58 14.20
N ALA A 38 -18.65 14.34 13.69
CA ALA A 38 -17.42 13.56 13.51
C ALA A 38 -16.50 14.11 12.40
N ARG A 39 -17.01 15.03 11.57
CA ARG A 39 -16.29 15.59 10.44
C ARG A 39 -15.66 16.92 10.83
N PHE A 40 -14.35 17.02 10.60
CA PHE A 40 -13.63 18.27 10.81
C PHE A 40 -14.17 19.39 9.90
N ASN A 41 -14.44 20.55 10.50
CA ASN A 41 -14.92 21.76 9.82
C ASN A 41 -16.22 21.54 9.01
N ASP A 42 -17.18 20.80 9.58
CA ASP A 42 -18.48 20.55 8.97
C ASP A 42 -19.31 21.85 8.82
N ASP A 43 -19.82 22.08 7.62
CA ASP A 43 -20.64 23.24 7.29
C ASP A 43 -22.04 23.15 7.91
N GLY A 44 -22.56 21.95 8.12
CA GLY A 44 -23.80 21.72 8.86
C GLY A 44 -23.69 22.15 10.33
N VAL A 45 -22.60 21.77 11.01
CA VAL A 45 -22.29 22.23 12.38
C VAL A 45 -22.11 23.75 12.42
N THR A 46 -21.44 24.32 11.43
CA THR A 46 -21.27 25.78 11.32
C THR A 46 -22.62 26.50 11.14
N ALA A 47 -23.56 25.92 10.38
CA ALA A 47 -24.91 26.45 10.22
C ALA A 47 -25.69 26.45 11.54
N LEU A 48 -25.60 25.35 12.29
CA LEU A 48 -26.20 25.22 13.61
C LEU A 48 -25.61 26.25 14.58
N TYR A 49 -24.29 26.42 14.59
CA TYR A 49 -23.61 27.44 15.39
C TYR A 49 -24.16 28.85 15.12
N HIS A 50 -24.27 29.26 13.86
CA HIS A 50 -24.81 30.58 13.50
C HIS A 50 -26.28 30.75 13.94
N GLY A 51 -27.08 29.67 13.86
CA GLY A 51 -28.45 29.66 14.39
C GLY A 51 -28.51 29.90 15.90
N VAL A 52 -27.67 29.20 16.67
CA VAL A 52 -27.59 29.34 18.13
C VAL A 52 -27.06 30.72 18.54
N VAL A 53 -26.03 31.23 17.85
CA VAL A 53 -25.49 32.58 18.08
C VAL A 53 -26.57 33.64 17.89
N GLY A 54 -27.40 33.51 16.84
CA GLY A 54 -28.56 34.38 16.63
C GLY A 54 -29.51 34.37 17.83
N LEU A 55 -29.93 33.17 18.26
CA LEU A 55 -30.83 33.01 19.41
C LEU A 55 -30.26 33.58 20.72
N LEU A 56 -28.95 33.44 20.95
CA LEU A 56 -28.31 33.98 22.15
C LEU A 56 -28.22 35.50 22.11
N ARG A 57 -27.93 36.08 20.93
CA ARG A 57 -27.94 37.53 20.72
C ARG A 57 -29.34 38.11 20.97
N ASP A 58 -30.38 37.45 20.46
CA ASP A 58 -31.78 37.85 20.68
C ASP A 58 -32.18 37.78 22.16
N LYS A 59 -31.51 36.92 22.96
CA LYS A 59 -31.66 36.82 24.41
C LYS A 59 -30.78 37.83 25.19
N GLY A 60 -30.09 38.73 24.51
CA GLY A 60 -29.31 39.81 25.12
C GLY A 60 -27.87 39.45 25.45
N LEU A 61 -27.33 38.34 24.95
CA LEU A 61 -25.91 38.04 25.11
C LEU A 61 -25.07 38.98 24.22
N PRO A 62 -24.18 39.83 24.78
CA PRO A 62 -23.30 40.66 23.98
C PRO A 62 -22.25 39.80 23.30
N LEU A 63 -22.24 39.80 21.96
CA LEU A 63 -21.31 39.03 21.14
C LEU A 63 -20.67 39.93 20.08
N GLU A 64 -19.35 39.83 19.92
CA GLU A 64 -18.63 40.47 18.82
C GLU A 64 -18.97 39.81 17.47
N SER A 65 -18.57 40.48 16.38
CA SER A 65 -18.68 39.91 15.04
C SER A 65 -17.81 38.66 14.91
N GLY A 66 -18.44 37.53 14.59
CA GLY A 66 -17.74 36.25 14.42
C GLY A 66 -16.81 36.24 13.21
N ARG A 67 -15.71 35.47 13.31
CA ARG A 67 -14.75 35.26 12.21
C ARG A 67 -15.09 34.06 11.32
N LEU A 68 -16.03 33.21 11.73
CA LEU A 68 -16.45 32.05 10.97
C LEU A 68 -17.30 32.48 9.77
N ALA A 69 -16.99 31.93 8.60
CA ALA A 69 -17.73 32.20 7.38
C ALA A 69 -19.22 31.84 7.55
N SER A 70 -20.10 32.65 6.96
CA SER A 70 -21.52 32.27 6.87
C SER A 70 -21.65 31.12 5.87
N VAL A 71 -22.39 30.09 6.25
CA VAL A 71 -22.68 28.94 5.38
C VAL A 71 -24.07 29.07 4.77
N LYS A 72 -24.23 28.56 3.54
CA LYS A 72 -25.53 28.54 2.86
C LYS A 72 -26.27 27.26 3.25
N GLY A 73 -27.50 27.40 3.75
CA GLY A 73 -28.35 26.27 4.12
C GLY A 73 -28.15 25.77 5.55
N LYS A 74 -28.97 24.78 5.94
CA LYS A 74 -29.00 24.20 7.30
C LYS A 74 -28.58 22.73 7.32
N ALA A 75 -27.90 22.24 6.30
CA ALA A 75 -27.49 20.84 6.22
C ALA A 75 -26.06 20.73 5.70
N SER A 76 -25.28 19.83 6.28
CA SER A 76 -23.93 19.48 5.83
C SER A 76 -23.95 19.11 4.35
N THR A 77 -23.11 19.76 3.55
CA THR A 77 -23.03 19.52 2.10
C THR A 77 -21.91 18.56 1.71
N GLY A 78 -20.86 18.45 2.52
CA GLY A 78 -19.67 17.75 2.05
C GLY A 78 -19.78 16.23 2.18
N LYS A 79 -19.59 15.60 1.02
CA LYS A 79 -19.59 14.16 0.81
C LYS A 79 -18.15 13.63 0.70
N THR A 80 -17.26 13.93 1.66
CA THR A 80 -15.98 13.19 1.69
C THR A 80 -16.29 11.76 2.13
N VAL A 81 -16.39 10.87 1.16
CA VAL A 81 -16.66 9.46 1.41
C VAL A 81 -15.42 8.70 0.96
N ILE A 82 -14.66 8.18 1.93
CA ILE A 82 -13.44 7.38 1.64
C ILE A 82 -13.82 6.10 0.88
N VAL A 83 -14.86 5.38 1.34
CA VAL A 83 -15.41 4.19 0.67
C VAL A 83 -16.86 4.45 0.29
N PRO A 84 -17.19 4.55 -1.01
CA PRO A 84 -18.56 4.85 -1.44
C PRO A 84 -19.51 3.75 -1.00
N ALA A 85 -20.76 4.11 -0.68
CA ALA A 85 -21.77 3.16 -0.20
C ALA A 85 -22.01 1.98 -1.17
N ALA A 86 -21.85 2.19 -2.48
CA ALA A 86 -21.93 1.15 -3.50
C ALA A 86 -20.83 0.07 -3.37
N ARG A 87 -19.72 0.38 -2.71
CA ARG A 87 -18.58 -0.53 -2.46
C ARG A 87 -18.51 -0.99 -1.01
N ALA A 88 -19.55 -0.78 -0.19
CA ALA A 88 -19.53 -1.14 1.23
C ALA A 88 -19.24 -2.62 1.50
N ARG A 89 -19.47 -3.52 0.54
CA ARG A 89 -19.23 -4.96 0.65
C ARG A 89 -17.95 -5.45 -0.04
N TYR A 90 -17.00 -4.57 -0.34
CA TYR A 90 -15.77 -4.92 -1.07
C TYR A 90 -14.99 -6.10 -0.46
N LEU A 91 -14.93 -6.22 0.88
CA LEU A 91 -14.28 -7.37 1.53
C LEU A 91 -15.00 -8.70 1.26
N ALA A 92 -16.33 -8.70 1.15
CA ALA A 92 -17.09 -9.87 0.76
C ALA A 92 -16.81 -10.25 -0.70
N GLU A 93 -16.76 -9.25 -1.60
CA GLU A 93 -16.40 -9.47 -3.01
C GLU A 93 -14.99 -10.07 -3.17
N ILE A 94 -14.01 -9.60 -2.38
CA ILE A 94 -12.65 -10.18 -2.35
C ILE A 94 -12.70 -11.63 -1.88
N ALA A 95 -13.42 -11.93 -0.79
CA ALA A 95 -13.55 -13.29 -0.28
C ALA A 95 -14.22 -14.22 -1.31
N ASP A 96 -15.26 -13.77 -1.99
CA ASP A 96 -15.95 -14.52 -3.03
C ASP A 96 -15.07 -14.73 -4.26
N THR A 97 -14.25 -13.73 -4.62
CA THR A 97 -13.26 -13.84 -5.72
C THR A 97 -12.24 -14.95 -5.43
N VAL A 98 -11.67 -14.98 -4.22
CA VAL A 98 -10.68 -16.00 -3.82
C VAL A 98 -11.31 -17.40 -3.78
N ARG A 99 -12.52 -17.53 -3.21
CA ARG A 99 -13.24 -18.83 -3.21
C ARG A 99 -13.61 -19.27 -4.62
N GLY A 100 -14.06 -18.33 -5.46
CA GLY A 100 -14.38 -18.56 -6.87
C GLY A 100 -13.17 -19.05 -7.64
N TYR A 101 -12.01 -18.45 -7.41
CA TYR A 101 -10.73 -18.90 -7.97
C TYR A 101 -10.44 -20.36 -7.62
N HIS A 102 -10.49 -20.73 -6.33
CA HIS A 102 -10.24 -22.12 -5.92
C HIS A 102 -11.25 -23.12 -6.50
N LYS A 103 -12.53 -22.72 -6.60
CA LYS A 103 -13.55 -23.56 -7.24
C LYS A 103 -13.23 -23.81 -8.71
N GLN A 104 -12.89 -22.76 -9.46
CA GLN A 104 -12.50 -22.87 -10.86
C GLN A 104 -11.24 -23.73 -11.03
N VAL A 105 -10.24 -23.59 -10.14
CA VAL A 105 -9.04 -24.44 -10.14
C VAL A 105 -9.43 -25.91 -10.03
N GLU A 106 -10.27 -26.29 -9.07
CA GLU A 106 -10.67 -27.70 -8.91
C GLU A 106 -11.52 -28.23 -10.06
N GLU A 107 -12.32 -27.39 -10.73
CA GLU A 107 -13.02 -27.74 -11.96
C GLU A 107 -12.04 -28.02 -13.11
N GLN A 108 -11.06 -27.14 -13.31
CA GLN A 108 -10.04 -27.27 -14.37
C GLN A 108 -9.09 -28.45 -14.12
N VAL A 109 -8.74 -28.72 -12.85
CA VAL A 109 -7.94 -29.89 -12.45
C VAL A 109 -8.63 -31.20 -12.85
N LYS A 110 -9.95 -31.30 -12.66
CA LYS A 110 -10.71 -32.49 -13.08
C LYS A 110 -10.67 -32.68 -14.60
N LEU A 111 -10.87 -31.60 -15.37
CA LEU A 111 -10.85 -31.65 -16.83
C LEU A 111 -9.48 -32.02 -17.38
N VAL A 112 -8.40 -31.43 -16.85
CA VAL A 112 -7.02 -31.74 -17.26
C VAL A 112 -6.64 -33.19 -16.90
N ARG A 113 -7.08 -33.69 -15.74
CA ARG A 113 -6.92 -35.10 -15.38
C ARG A 113 -7.63 -36.02 -16.36
N GLN A 114 -8.88 -35.71 -16.70
CA GLN A 114 -9.66 -36.47 -17.69
C GLN A 114 -8.98 -36.45 -19.06
N ARG A 115 -8.46 -35.30 -19.51
CA ARG A 115 -7.68 -35.18 -20.75
C ARG A 115 -6.50 -36.15 -20.75
N GLN A 116 -5.69 -36.17 -19.69
CA GLN A 116 -4.55 -37.09 -19.58
C GLN A 116 -4.99 -38.55 -19.59
N GLN A 117 -6.04 -38.89 -18.85
CA GLN A 117 -6.57 -40.26 -18.77
C GLN A 117 -7.11 -40.75 -20.11
N LEU A 118 -7.88 -39.93 -20.83
CA LEU A 118 -8.41 -40.25 -22.16
C LEU A 118 -7.28 -40.44 -23.18
N GLN A 119 -6.26 -39.57 -23.15
CA GLN A 119 -5.09 -39.72 -24.00
C GLN A 119 -4.30 -41.00 -23.69
N ALA A 120 -4.14 -41.35 -22.42
CA ALA A 120 -3.46 -42.58 -22.02
C ALA A 120 -4.21 -43.83 -22.48
N VAL A 121 -5.53 -43.88 -22.32
CA VAL A 121 -6.36 -45.01 -22.82
C VAL A 121 -6.32 -45.08 -24.34
N LYS A 122 -6.42 -43.94 -25.04
CA LYS A 122 -6.29 -43.88 -26.50
C LYS A 122 -4.98 -44.50 -26.96
N ALA A 123 -3.84 -44.11 -26.37
CA ALA A 123 -2.53 -44.66 -26.71
C ALA A 123 -2.41 -46.18 -26.47
N LEU A 124 -3.00 -46.69 -25.38
CA LEU A 124 -3.02 -48.14 -25.09
C LEU A 124 -3.84 -48.93 -26.11
N LEU A 125 -4.98 -48.40 -26.56
CA LEU A 125 -5.80 -49.05 -27.58
C LEU A 125 -5.12 -49.02 -28.95
N GLU A 126 -4.50 -47.90 -29.32
CA GLU A 126 -3.73 -47.76 -30.57
C GLU A 126 -2.56 -48.75 -30.62
N ALA A 127 -1.84 -48.94 -29.51
CA ALA A 127 -0.74 -49.92 -29.42
C ALA A 127 -1.20 -51.37 -29.68
N GLU A 128 -2.45 -51.68 -29.31
CA GLU A 128 -3.08 -52.99 -29.51
C GLU A 128 -3.90 -53.07 -30.82
N ASN A 129 -3.80 -52.06 -31.70
CA ASN A 129 -4.58 -51.92 -32.94
C ASN A 129 -6.10 -52.00 -32.74
N LYS A 130 -6.61 -51.50 -31.60
CA LYS A 130 -8.04 -51.44 -31.29
C LYS A 130 -8.64 -50.09 -31.68
N SER A 131 -9.95 -50.07 -31.94
CA SER A 131 -10.68 -48.85 -32.30
C SER A 131 -10.69 -47.82 -31.17
N VAL A 132 -10.52 -46.55 -31.51
CA VAL A 132 -10.57 -45.38 -30.61
C VAL A 132 -11.68 -44.38 -30.96
N ALA A 133 -12.57 -44.74 -31.88
CA ALA A 133 -13.60 -43.85 -32.43
C ALA A 133 -14.53 -43.25 -31.35
N ASP A 134 -14.80 -43.99 -30.27
CA ASP A 134 -15.66 -43.52 -29.17
C ASP A 134 -14.92 -42.58 -28.19
N LEU A 135 -13.57 -42.59 -28.19
CA LEU A 135 -12.76 -41.76 -27.29
C LEU A 135 -12.51 -40.36 -27.85
N GLU A 136 -12.44 -40.21 -29.17
CA GLU A 136 -12.15 -38.93 -29.83
C GLU A 136 -13.21 -37.85 -29.51
N PRO A 137 -14.52 -38.12 -29.62
CA PRO A 137 -15.55 -37.15 -29.23
C PRO A 137 -15.52 -36.78 -27.75
N LEU A 138 -15.10 -37.70 -26.88
CA LEU A 138 -14.97 -37.45 -25.44
C LEU A 138 -13.77 -36.53 -25.17
N LEU A 139 -12.64 -36.79 -25.82
CA LEU A 139 -11.43 -35.97 -25.69
C LEU A 139 -11.67 -34.55 -26.23
N GLU A 140 -12.30 -34.40 -27.40
CA GLU A 140 -12.65 -33.09 -27.95
C GLU A 140 -13.57 -32.28 -27.02
N ARG A 141 -14.57 -32.94 -26.42
CA ARG A 141 -15.47 -32.30 -25.45
C ARG A 141 -14.73 -31.78 -24.23
N VAL A 142 -13.79 -32.55 -23.70
CA VAL A 142 -12.97 -32.15 -22.55
C VAL A 142 -12.04 -31.00 -22.93
N GLU A 143 -11.36 -31.08 -24.07
CA GLU A 143 -10.45 -30.05 -24.57
C GLU A 143 -11.14 -28.68 -24.75
N LEU A 144 -12.40 -28.67 -25.21
CA LEU A 144 -13.19 -27.44 -25.34
C LEU A 144 -13.57 -26.79 -24.00
N GLN A 145 -13.60 -27.55 -22.91
CA GLN A 145 -13.95 -27.05 -21.58
C GLN A 145 -12.73 -26.61 -20.76
N ILE A 146 -11.53 -26.99 -21.18
CA ILE A 146 -10.30 -26.58 -20.51
C ILE A 146 -10.01 -25.12 -20.85
N ASP A 147 -9.81 -24.32 -19.80
CA ASP A 147 -9.44 -22.92 -19.92
C ASP A 147 -8.09 -22.79 -20.68
N PRO A 148 -7.95 -21.83 -21.62
CA PRO A 148 -6.72 -21.67 -22.39
C PRO A 148 -5.46 -21.45 -21.55
N HIS A 149 -5.58 -20.76 -20.40
CA HIS A 149 -4.46 -20.57 -19.47
C HIS A 149 -4.09 -21.88 -18.78
N ALA A 150 -5.08 -22.63 -18.28
CA ALA A 150 -4.87 -23.94 -17.66
C ALA A 150 -4.18 -24.93 -18.62
N ARG A 151 -4.65 -24.99 -19.87
CA ARG A 151 -4.03 -25.79 -20.93
C ARG A 151 -2.58 -25.37 -21.16
N LYS A 152 -2.33 -24.07 -21.32
CA LYS A 152 -0.99 -23.52 -21.55
C LYS A 152 -0.02 -23.85 -20.41
N LEU A 153 -0.46 -23.79 -19.16
CA LEU A 153 0.37 -24.12 -18.00
C LEU A 153 0.89 -25.56 -18.06
N VAL A 154 0.01 -26.52 -18.35
CA VAL A 154 0.38 -27.94 -18.43
C VAL A 154 1.22 -28.23 -19.67
N ASP A 155 0.83 -27.69 -20.83
CA ASP A 155 1.54 -27.91 -22.09
C ASP A 155 2.95 -27.30 -22.07
N MET A 156 3.16 -26.20 -21.33
CA MET A 156 4.46 -25.56 -21.15
C MET A 156 5.33 -26.19 -20.04
N TRP A 157 4.77 -27.07 -19.22
CA TRP A 157 5.49 -27.62 -18.07
C TRP A 157 6.79 -28.34 -18.44
N PRO A 158 6.87 -29.15 -19.51
CA PRO A 158 8.13 -29.80 -19.90
C PRO A 158 9.26 -28.79 -20.16
N GLN A 159 8.98 -27.66 -20.83
CA GLN A 159 9.98 -26.62 -21.05
C GLN A 159 10.36 -25.91 -19.76
N VAL A 160 9.38 -25.63 -18.88
CA VAL A 160 9.65 -25.05 -17.56
C VAL A 160 10.56 -25.97 -16.76
N ARG A 161 10.23 -27.26 -16.64
CA ARG A 161 11.04 -28.24 -15.92
C ARG A 161 12.48 -28.30 -16.44
N GLU A 162 12.67 -28.24 -17.75
CA GLU A 162 14.00 -28.25 -18.35
C GLU A 162 14.78 -26.97 -18.08
N SER A 163 14.12 -25.80 -18.11
CA SER A 163 14.76 -24.51 -17.80
C SER A 163 15.34 -24.42 -16.38
N TYR A 164 14.84 -25.24 -15.45
CA TYR A 164 15.31 -25.29 -14.06
C TYR A 164 16.24 -26.48 -13.75
N ARG A 165 16.56 -27.33 -14.75
CA ARG A 165 17.49 -28.47 -14.61
C ARG A 165 18.95 -28.09 -14.82
N GLY A 166 19.21 -27.01 -15.56
CA GLY A 166 20.56 -26.53 -15.87
C GLY A 166 21.30 -25.94 -14.67
N ASP A 167 22.52 -25.47 -14.94
CA ASP A 167 23.35 -24.77 -13.95
C ASP A 167 22.95 -23.30 -13.80
N GLU A 168 22.39 -22.70 -14.85
CA GLU A 168 22.00 -21.29 -14.92
C GLU A 168 20.60 -21.13 -15.53
N TYR A 169 19.89 -20.12 -15.06
CA TYR A 169 18.66 -19.61 -15.64
C TYR A 169 18.96 -18.33 -16.39
N VAL A 170 18.71 -18.31 -17.70
CA VAL A 170 19.01 -17.17 -18.57
C VAL A 170 17.72 -16.46 -18.95
N VAL A 171 17.60 -15.19 -18.58
CA VAL A 171 16.50 -14.32 -19.00
C VAL A 171 17.07 -13.18 -19.84
N LYS A 172 16.52 -13.00 -21.04
CA LYS A 172 16.85 -11.84 -21.87
C LYS A 172 15.82 -10.74 -21.63
N ILE A 173 16.26 -9.64 -21.04
CA ILE A 173 15.42 -8.44 -20.83
C ILE A 173 15.99 -7.33 -21.71
N ARG A 174 15.28 -7.01 -22.78
CA ARG A 174 15.75 -6.09 -23.84
C ARG A 174 17.11 -6.57 -24.40
N ASP A 175 18.15 -5.76 -24.27
CA ASP A 175 19.50 -6.05 -24.76
C ASP A 175 20.42 -6.69 -23.69
N LYS A 176 19.91 -6.95 -22.48
CA LYS A 176 20.70 -7.54 -21.39
C LYS A 176 20.28 -9.00 -21.14
N GLU A 177 21.27 -9.89 -21.19
CA GLU A 177 21.12 -11.25 -20.67
C GLU A 177 21.46 -11.25 -19.18
N ILE A 178 20.51 -11.72 -18.37
CA ILE A 178 20.69 -11.94 -16.94
C ILE A 178 20.80 -13.44 -16.74
N ARG A 179 21.94 -13.88 -16.24
CA ARG A 179 22.20 -15.29 -15.91
C ARG A 179 22.17 -15.44 -14.39
N THR A 180 21.37 -16.38 -13.92
CA THR A 180 21.24 -16.65 -12.48
C THR A 180 21.63 -18.09 -12.20
N PRO A 181 22.64 -18.36 -11.37
CA PRO A 181 22.99 -19.71 -10.97
C PRO A 181 21.79 -20.40 -10.31
N LEU A 182 21.47 -21.62 -10.73
CA LEU A 182 20.32 -22.39 -10.25
C LEU A 182 20.66 -23.33 -9.08
N THR A 183 21.95 -23.59 -8.84
CA THR A 183 22.37 -24.51 -7.78
C THR A 183 23.49 -23.90 -6.92
N ARG A 184 23.55 -24.35 -5.67
CA ARG A 184 24.68 -24.12 -4.77
C ARG A 184 25.28 -25.46 -4.38
N ARG A 185 26.61 -25.56 -4.38
CA ARG A 185 27.31 -26.77 -3.92
C ARG A 185 27.55 -26.69 -2.41
N SER A 186 27.18 -27.74 -1.69
CA SER A 186 27.48 -27.87 -0.26
C SER A 186 28.95 -28.23 -0.02
N LEU A 187 29.41 -28.16 1.24
CA LEU A 187 30.76 -28.59 1.63
C LEU A 187 31.02 -30.07 1.30
N SER A 188 29.99 -30.92 1.34
CA SER A 188 30.06 -32.34 0.99
C SER A 188 29.99 -32.61 -0.52
N GLY A 189 29.91 -31.57 -1.35
CA GLY A 189 29.86 -31.67 -2.81
C GLY A 189 28.46 -31.86 -3.40
N THR A 190 27.42 -32.04 -2.57
CA THR A 190 26.02 -32.15 -3.02
C THR A 190 25.54 -30.86 -3.67
N ARG A 191 24.91 -30.99 -4.85
CA ARG A 191 24.25 -29.89 -5.55
C ARG A 191 22.87 -29.64 -4.94
N ILE A 192 22.63 -28.43 -4.48
CA ILE A 192 21.36 -28.01 -3.87
C ILE A 192 20.70 -27.00 -4.82
N PRO A 193 19.53 -27.29 -5.40
CA PRO A 193 18.82 -26.34 -6.26
C PRO A 193 18.29 -25.15 -5.45
N LYS A 194 18.32 -23.95 -6.04
CA LYS A 194 17.69 -22.75 -5.47
C LYS A 194 16.17 -22.90 -5.39
N VAL A 195 15.56 -23.57 -6.37
CA VAL A 195 14.12 -23.87 -6.41
C VAL A 195 13.93 -25.36 -6.71
N ALA A 196 13.21 -26.06 -5.82
CA ALA A 196 12.87 -27.47 -6.00
C ALA A 196 11.56 -27.60 -6.80
N ILE A 197 11.56 -28.47 -7.82
CA ILE A 197 10.41 -28.67 -8.72
C ILE A 197 9.66 -29.95 -8.31
N PRO A 198 8.32 -29.97 -8.31
CA PRO A 198 7.56 -31.19 -8.09
C PRO A 198 7.86 -32.27 -9.15
N ARG A 199 7.70 -33.53 -8.75
CA ARG A 199 7.86 -34.71 -9.62
C ARG A 199 6.52 -35.39 -9.93
N PHE A 200 5.44 -34.62 -9.96
CA PHE A 200 4.12 -35.14 -10.30
C PHE A 200 4.09 -35.60 -11.75
N GLU A 201 3.52 -36.78 -11.98
CA GLU A 201 3.25 -37.30 -13.32
C GLU A 201 1.81 -37.02 -13.77
N GLU A 202 0.89 -36.86 -12.80
CA GLU A 202 -0.51 -36.58 -13.07
C GLU A 202 -0.71 -35.09 -13.38
N HIS A 203 -1.30 -34.79 -14.54
CA HIS A 203 -1.43 -33.43 -15.06
C HIS A 203 -2.39 -32.58 -14.23
N GLY A 204 -3.42 -33.18 -13.63
CA GLY A 204 -4.33 -32.51 -12.70
C GLY A 204 -3.62 -32.01 -11.43
N GLU A 205 -2.80 -32.84 -10.77
CA GLU A 205 -2.01 -32.44 -9.60
C GLU A 205 -0.98 -31.37 -9.96
N LEU A 206 -0.36 -31.51 -11.13
CA LEU A 206 0.55 -30.52 -11.66
C LEU A 206 -0.16 -29.16 -11.88
N LEU A 207 -1.33 -29.15 -12.51
CA LEU A 207 -2.13 -27.94 -12.69
C LEU A 207 -2.55 -27.34 -11.35
N ARG A 208 -3.03 -28.18 -10.41
CA ARG A 208 -3.41 -27.74 -9.07
C ARG A 208 -2.27 -27.00 -8.40
N TRP A 209 -1.07 -27.57 -8.44
CA TRP A 209 0.12 -26.96 -7.87
C TRP A 209 0.48 -25.64 -8.57
N MET A 210 0.49 -25.60 -9.91
CA MET A 210 0.81 -24.38 -10.66
C MET A 210 -0.21 -23.25 -10.44
N MET A 211 -1.49 -23.57 -10.26
CA MET A 211 -2.52 -22.55 -10.02
C MET A 211 -2.58 -22.11 -8.55
N ARG A 212 -2.12 -22.91 -7.59
CA ARG A 212 -2.21 -22.55 -6.15
C ARG A 212 -0.91 -22.00 -5.58
N GLU A 213 0.22 -22.51 -6.03
CA GLU A 213 1.50 -22.31 -5.34
C GLU A 213 2.61 -21.87 -6.30
N ASN A 214 2.65 -22.47 -7.49
CA ASN A 214 3.56 -22.18 -8.60
C ASN A 214 5.05 -21.98 -8.23
N MET A 215 5.86 -21.70 -9.26
CA MET A 215 7.23 -21.24 -9.08
C MET A 215 7.26 -19.81 -8.50
N PRO A 216 8.29 -19.44 -7.72
CA PRO A 216 8.53 -18.04 -7.36
C PRO A 216 8.55 -17.15 -8.61
N GLY A 217 8.02 -15.93 -8.50
CA GLY A 217 7.90 -15.00 -9.62
C GLY A 217 6.80 -15.36 -10.64
N SER A 218 6.00 -16.40 -10.37
CA SER A 218 4.85 -16.79 -11.19
C SER A 218 3.57 -16.75 -10.36
N PHE A 219 2.47 -16.28 -10.97
CA PHE A 219 1.16 -16.21 -10.31
C PHE A 219 0.74 -17.59 -9.74
N PRO A 220 0.17 -17.68 -8.52
CA PRO A 220 -0.26 -16.57 -7.65
C PRO A 220 0.82 -16.04 -6.69
N TYR A 221 2.11 -16.26 -7.00
CA TYR A 221 3.26 -15.75 -6.26
C TYR A 221 3.39 -16.27 -4.83
N THR A 222 2.75 -17.39 -4.51
CA THR A 222 2.75 -18.00 -3.16
C THR A 222 4.17 -18.28 -2.66
N ALA A 223 5.06 -18.72 -3.55
CA ALA A 223 6.47 -18.97 -3.23
C ALA A 223 7.38 -17.73 -3.33
N GLY A 224 6.83 -16.56 -3.63
CA GLY A 224 7.54 -15.28 -3.73
C GLY A 224 7.22 -14.50 -5.02
N VAL A 225 7.33 -13.18 -4.95
CA VAL A 225 7.01 -12.27 -6.08
C VAL A 225 8.14 -12.16 -7.12
N PHE A 226 9.33 -12.67 -6.81
CA PHE A 226 10.49 -12.69 -7.71
C PHE A 226 10.89 -14.13 -8.01
N ALA A 227 11.42 -14.37 -9.22
CA ALA A 227 11.89 -15.70 -9.63
C ALA A 227 13.02 -16.23 -8.73
N PHE A 228 13.94 -15.33 -8.34
CA PHE A 228 15.02 -15.63 -7.41
C PHE A 228 15.21 -14.45 -6.46
N LYS A 229 15.78 -14.73 -5.27
CA LYS A 229 16.21 -13.67 -4.34
C LYS A 229 17.33 -12.84 -4.98
N ARG A 230 17.43 -11.56 -4.61
CA ARG A 230 18.55 -10.70 -5.03
C ARG A 230 19.86 -11.25 -4.48
N GLU A 231 20.93 -11.22 -5.28
CA GLU A 231 22.25 -11.71 -4.86
C GLU A 231 23.05 -10.64 -4.12
N ASN A 232 22.86 -9.36 -4.46
CA ASN A 232 23.69 -8.24 -3.97
C ASN A 232 22.96 -7.35 -2.95
N GLU A 233 21.74 -7.72 -2.55
CA GLU A 233 20.96 -6.92 -1.62
C GLU A 233 20.25 -7.85 -0.63
N ASP A 234 20.91 -8.08 0.50
CA ASP A 234 20.30 -8.80 1.61
C ASP A 234 19.04 -8.05 2.09
N PRO A 235 18.00 -8.78 2.51
CA PRO A 235 16.75 -8.17 2.96
C PRO A 235 16.90 -7.39 4.27
N THR A 236 18.02 -7.55 4.96
CA THR A 236 18.35 -6.89 6.23
C THR A 236 18.11 -5.39 6.11
N ARG A 237 17.27 -4.88 7.00
CA ARG A 237 16.99 -3.45 7.13
C ARG A 237 17.21 -3.06 8.58
N MET A 238 18.13 -2.13 8.80
CA MET A 238 18.63 -1.83 10.13
C MET A 238 17.76 -0.76 10.80
N PHE A 239 16.96 -1.18 11.79
CA PHE A 239 16.12 -0.29 12.59
C PHE A 239 16.95 0.45 13.63
N ALA A 240 16.99 1.78 13.55
CA ALA A 240 17.73 2.63 14.48
C ALA A 240 17.05 3.99 14.67
N GLY A 241 17.23 4.53 15.87
CA GLY A 241 16.73 5.84 16.28
C GLY A 241 16.97 5.99 17.77
N GLU A 242 17.84 6.92 18.16
CA GLU A 242 18.16 7.13 19.56
C GLU A 242 18.79 8.52 19.76
N GLY A 243 18.22 9.33 20.63
CA GLY A 243 18.72 10.67 20.96
C GLY A 243 18.51 11.66 19.81
N ASP A 244 19.56 12.42 19.51
CA ASP A 244 19.55 13.46 18.49
C ASP A 244 19.83 12.89 17.07
N PRO A 245 19.64 13.71 16.02
CA PRO A 245 19.90 13.31 14.64
C PRO A 245 21.36 12.90 14.42
N PHE A 246 22.30 13.57 15.08
CA PHE A 246 23.73 13.29 14.96
C PHE A 246 24.09 11.89 15.46
N ARG A 247 23.56 11.49 16.62
CA ARG A 247 23.81 10.16 17.20
C ARG A 247 23.20 9.06 16.34
N THR A 248 21.97 9.27 15.86
CA THR A 248 21.31 8.31 14.98
C THR A 248 22.03 8.20 13.63
N ASN A 249 22.50 9.31 13.05
CA ASN A 249 23.34 9.28 11.84
C ASN A 249 24.63 8.47 12.03
N ARG A 250 25.36 8.68 13.14
CA ARG A 250 26.55 7.87 13.49
C ARG A 250 26.20 6.38 13.57
N ARG A 251 25.04 6.05 14.15
CA ARG A 251 24.57 4.67 14.22
C ARG A 251 24.27 4.12 12.83
N PHE A 252 23.57 4.86 11.97
CA PHE A 252 23.31 4.41 10.59
C PHE A 252 24.61 4.10 9.85
N LYS A 253 25.60 5.00 9.92
CA LYS A 253 26.90 4.80 9.25
C LYS A 253 27.59 3.53 9.73
N LYS A 254 27.57 3.26 11.04
CA LYS A 254 28.13 2.04 11.62
C LYS A 254 27.38 0.78 11.19
N LEU A 255 26.05 0.84 11.09
CA LEU A 255 25.24 -0.33 10.71
C LEU A 255 25.32 -0.64 9.21
N SER A 256 25.62 0.34 8.37
CA SER A 256 25.74 0.19 6.92
C SER A 256 27.19 0.09 6.41
N GLU A 257 28.20 0.13 7.29
CA GLU A 257 29.62 0.28 6.92
C GLU A 257 30.13 -0.79 5.94
N HIS A 258 29.61 -2.02 6.06
CA HIS A 258 30.03 -3.16 5.24
C HIS A 258 28.95 -3.63 4.26
N ALA A 259 27.85 -2.88 4.13
CA ALA A 259 26.75 -3.23 3.24
C ALA A 259 26.93 -2.53 1.88
N GLU A 260 26.93 -3.29 0.79
CA GLU A 260 26.95 -2.74 -0.57
C GLU A 260 25.67 -1.91 -0.88
N ALA A 261 24.54 -2.30 -0.28
CA ALA A 261 23.27 -1.58 -0.36
C ALA A 261 22.90 -0.95 0.98
N THR A 262 22.61 0.35 0.98
CA THR A 262 22.28 1.11 2.19
C THR A 262 20.76 1.05 2.45
N ARG A 263 20.32 0.20 3.37
CA ARG A 263 18.90 0.03 3.73
C ARG A 263 18.63 0.47 5.16
N LEU A 264 18.27 1.73 5.33
CA LEU A 264 18.04 2.34 6.64
C LEU A 264 16.57 2.17 7.08
N SER A 265 16.34 2.07 8.38
CA SER A 265 14.99 2.20 8.97
C SER A 265 15.03 3.08 10.20
N THR A 266 14.28 4.17 10.14
CA THR A 266 14.28 5.24 11.15
C THR A 266 13.15 5.02 12.14
N ALA A 267 13.51 5.06 13.43
CA ALA A 267 12.60 5.09 14.56
C ALA A 267 12.56 6.49 15.16
N PHE A 268 11.40 7.14 15.19
CA PHE A 268 11.26 8.48 15.80
C PHE A 268 10.87 8.38 17.26
N ASP A 269 11.26 9.36 18.06
CA ASP A 269 10.88 9.44 19.47
C ASP A 269 9.39 9.75 19.63
N SER A 270 8.86 9.57 20.85
CA SER A 270 7.42 9.78 21.07
C SER A 270 6.96 11.22 20.82
N VAL A 271 7.84 12.22 20.97
CA VAL A 271 7.50 13.63 20.74
C VAL A 271 7.27 13.88 19.24
N THR A 272 8.19 13.42 18.40
CA THR A 272 8.08 13.46 16.93
C THR A 272 6.92 12.60 16.43
N LEU A 273 6.71 11.40 17.00
CA LEU A 273 5.63 10.49 16.59
C LEU A 273 4.24 11.14 16.74
N TYR A 274 4.09 12.07 17.69
CA TYR A 274 2.85 12.80 17.94
C TYR A 274 2.83 14.21 17.30
N GLY A 275 3.84 14.54 16.48
CA GLY A 275 3.91 15.82 15.76
C GLY A 275 4.08 17.02 16.68
N CYS A 276 4.73 16.83 17.83
CA CYS A 276 5.07 17.91 18.75
C CYS A 276 6.54 18.31 18.58
N ASP A 277 6.84 19.56 18.90
CA ASP A 277 8.21 20.03 19.06
C ASP A 277 8.73 19.68 20.47
N PRO A 278 10.05 19.50 20.66
CA PRO A 278 10.64 19.34 21.98
C PRO A 278 10.44 20.62 22.83
N ASP A 279 10.18 20.44 24.12
CA ASP A 279 9.84 21.53 25.05
C ASP A 279 10.48 21.25 26.42
N GLU A 280 10.74 22.30 27.20
CA GLU A 280 11.22 22.22 28.58
C GLU A 280 10.16 21.65 29.54
N ARG A 281 8.88 21.68 29.13
CA ARG A 281 7.77 21.14 29.91
C ARG A 281 8.05 19.66 30.27
N PRO A 282 8.00 19.27 31.56
CA PRO A 282 8.48 17.95 31.99
C PRO A 282 7.78 16.73 31.35
N ASP A 283 6.53 16.88 30.92
CA ASP A 283 5.76 15.85 30.21
C ASP A 283 6.30 15.57 28.79
N ILE A 284 6.99 16.54 28.18
CA ILE A 284 7.67 16.43 26.88
C ILE A 284 9.16 16.16 27.09
N TYR A 285 9.85 17.00 27.87
CA TYR A 285 11.31 16.98 28.02
C TYR A 285 11.87 15.59 28.34
N GLY A 286 11.25 14.89 29.30
CA GLY A 286 11.69 13.54 29.71
C GLY A 286 11.54 12.46 28.63
N LYS A 287 10.91 12.77 27.48
CA LYS A 287 10.66 11.84 26.37
C LYS A 287 11.48 12.17 25.12
N VAL A 288 12.06 13.36 25.04
CA VAL A 288 12.81 13.83 23.87
C VAL A 288 14.02 12.93 23.63
N GLY A 289 14.12 12.35 22.43
CA GLY A 289 15.21 11.45 22.02
C GLY A 289 15.21 10.08 22.69
N ASN A 290 14.19 9.75 23.49
CA ASN A 290 14.01 8.43 24.09
C ASN A 290 13.19 7.54 23.16
N SER A 291 13.59 6.27 23.07
CA SER A 291 12.94 5.25 22.21
C SER A 291 12.90 5.59 20.71
N GLY A 292 13.66 6.59 20.27
CA GLY A 292 13.74 7.01 18.89
C GLY A 292 14.59 8.28 18.73
N VAL A 293 14.74 8.74 17.49
CA VAL A 293 15.39 10.01 17.18
C VAL A 293 14.39 11.17 17.29
N SER A 294 14.80 12.27 17.92
CA SER A 294 14.03 13.52 17.95
C SER A 294 14.26 14.31 16.66
N ILE A 295 13.20 14.55 15.88
CA ILE A 295 13.21 15.35 14.65
C ILE A 295 12.08 16.37 14.73
N ALA A 296 12.42 17.66 14.86
CA ALA A 296 11.43 18.73 14.90
C ALA A 296 11.47 19.58 13.62
N THR A 297 12.64 19.67 12.99
CA THR A 297 12.86 20.55 11.84
C THR A 297 13.38 19.82 10.61
N LEU A 298 13.32 20.47 9.45
CA LEU A 298 13.96 19.99 8.22
C LEU A 298 15.47 19.81 8.41
N ASP A 299 16.13 20.72 9.13
CA ASP A 299 17.57 20.67 9.36
C ASP A 299 17.98 19.45 10.17
N ASP A 300 17.17 19.04 11.15
CA ASP A 300 17.36 17.79 11.89
C ASP A 300 17.34 16.58 10.94
N LEU A 301 16.39 16.55 10.00
CA LEU A 301 16.28 15.44 9.04
C LEU A 301 17.44 15.43 8.03
N LYS A 302 17.94 16.61 7.63
CA LYS A 302 19.17 16.74 6.82
C LYS A 302 20.36 16.17 7.55
N VAL A 303 20.54 16.49 8.83
CA VAL A 303 21.61 15.92 9.67
C VAL A 303 21.46 14.41 9.77
N LEU A 304 20.24 13.90 10.01
CA LEU A 304 19.97 12.48 10.18
C LEU A 304 20.47 11.65 9.00
N TYR A 305 20.26 12.12 7.76
CA TYR A 305 20.67 11.41 6.54
C TYR A 305 21.95 11.95 5.89
N SER A 306 22.67 12.85 6.57
CA SER A 306 23.93 13.40 6.07
C SER A 306 24.98 12.31 5.76
N GLY A 307 25.59 12.40 4.59
CA GLY A 307 26.57 11.43 4.10
C GLY A 307 25.96 10.18 3.44
N PHE A 308 24.64 10.09 3.34
CA PHE A 308 23.95 9.09 2.51
C PHE A 308 23.35 9.78 1.29
N ASP A 309 23.70 9.33 0.08
CA ASP A 309 23.01 9.78 -1.14
C ASP A 309 21.64 9.11 -1.20
N VAL A 310 20.60 9.86 -0.86
CA VAL A 310 19.22 9.34 -0.75
C VAL A 310 18.57 9.05 -2.11
N CYS A 311 19.14 9.59 -3.19
CA CYS A 311 18.72 9.30 -4.57
C CYS A 311 19.59 8.20 -5.22
N CYS A 312 20.58 7.65 -4.51
CA CYS A 312 21.37 6.54 -5.02
C CYS A 312 20.48 5.31 -5.24
N PRO A 313 20.58 4.61 -6.39
CA PRO A 313 19.81 3.40 -6.65
C PRO A 313 20.05 2.28 -5.63
N ALA A 314 21.18 2.27 -4.91
CA ALA A 314 21.47 1.28 -3.88
C ALA A 314 21.07 1.72 -2.45
N THR A 315 20.50 2.92 -2.31
CA THR A 315 20.03 3.46 -1.02
C THR A 315 18.51 3.38 -0.93
N SER A 316 17.99 2.97 0.22
CA SER A 316 16.56 2.98 0.51
C SER A 316 16.30 3.29 1.97
N ILE A 317 15.52 4.35 2.23
CA ILE A 317 15.21 4.81 3.59
C ILE A 317 13.76 4.47 3.94
N SER A 318 13.58 3.76 5.05
CA SER A 318 12.26 3.49 5.65
C SER A 318 12.05 4.37 6.86
N MET A 319 10.88 4.98 7.01
CA MET A 319 10.53 5.85 8.13
C MET A 319 9.26 5.35 8.79
N THR A 320 9.37 4.92 10.05
CA THR A 320 8.24 4.43 10.84
C THR A 320 7.54 5.59 11.53
N ILE A 321 6.64 6.25 10.79
CA ILE A 321 5.84 7.40 11.24
C ILE A 321 4.41 7.27 10.72
N ASN A 322 3.42 7.68 11.52
CA ASN A 322 1.99 7.57 11.18
C ASN A 322 1.29 8.93 11.15
N GLY A 323 0.91 9.48 12.32
CA GLY A 323 0.12 10.72 12.43
C GLY A 323 0.68 11.89 11.63
N PRO A 324 1.93 12.34 11.90
CA PRO A 324 2.56 13.44 11.17
C PRO A 324 3.34 12.96 9.93
N ALA A 325 3.05 11.75 9.41
CA ALA A 325 3.76 11.19 8.26
C ALA A 325 3.81 12.10 7.02
N PRO A 326 2.75 12.83 6.62
CA PRO A 326 2.82 13.76 5.49
C PRO A 326 3.85 14.88 5.70
N ILE A 327 4.00 15.35 6.94
CA ILE A 327 4.94 16.42 7.31
C ILE A 327 6.38 15.90 7.24
N ILE A 328 6.65 14.75 7.86
CA ILE A 328 7.98 14.12 7.80
C ILE A 328 8.35 13.70 6.37
N LEU A 329 7.38 13.25 5.57
CA LEU A 329 7.60 12.94 4.16
C LEU A 329 7.95 14.19 3.35
N ALA A 330 7.28 15.32 3.59
CA ALA A 330 7.62 16.59 2.99
C ALA A 330 9.04 17.04 3.37
N MET A 331 9.43 16.89 4.65
CA MET A 331 10.81 17.14 5.08
C MET A 331 11.79 16.23 4.32
N PHE A 332 11.48 14.94 4.17
CA PHE A 332 12.35 13.99 3.47
C PHE A 332 12.53 14.33 1.98
N PHE A 333 11.46 14.73 1.29
CA PHE A 333 11.57 15.19 -0.10
C PHE A 333 12.44 16.45 -0.22
N ASN A 334 12.31 17.40 0.71
CA ASN A 334 13.17 18.58 0.73
C ASN A 334 14.63 18.23 1.05
N THR A 335 14.88 17.30 1.99
CA THR A 335 16.24 16.78 2.24
C THR A 335 16.84 16.14 0.98
N ALA A 336 16.07 15.33 0.25
CA ALA A 336 16.54 14.71 -0.99
C ALA A 336 16.82 15.73 -2.10
N PHE A 337 15.96 16.74 -2.21
CA PHE A 337 16.12 17.83 -3.16
C PHE A 337 17.38 18.67 -2.84
N ASP A 338 17.52 19.11 -1.60
CA ASP A 338 18.66 19.92 -1.16
C ASP A 338 20.00 19.19 -1.34
N GLN A 339 20.05 17.87 -1.08
CA GLN A 339 21.25 17.07 -1.37
C GLN A 339 21.67 17.12 -2.85
N GLN A 340 20.72 17.11 -3.79
CA GLN A 340 21.05 17.19 -5.21
C GLN A 340 21.38 18.62 -5.66
N ILE A 341 20.81 19.64 -5.01
CA ILE A 341 21.24 21.04 -5.20
C ILE A 341 22.69 21.19 -4.74
N GLU A 342 23.02 20.78 -3.51
CA GLU A 342 24.39 20.82 -2.97
C GLU A 342 25.38 20.04 -3.86
N LYS A 343 24.95 18.88 -4.37
CA LYS A 343 25.76 18.10 -5.33
C LYS A 343 25.97 18.86 -6.63
N PHE A 344 24.93 19.46 -7.20
CA PHE A 344 25.06 20.28 -8.40
C PHE A 344 26.02 21.44 -8.19
N GLU A 345 25.88 22.19 -7.09
CA GLU A 345 26.73 23.34 -6.78
C GLU A 345 28.19 22.94 -6.59
N ARG A 346 28.43 21.80 -5.93
CA ARG A 346 29.78 21.24 -5.77
C ARG A 346 30.39 20.81 -7.11
N ASP A 347 29.62 20.17 -7.97
CA ASP A 347 30.11 19.60 -9.23
C ASP A 347 30.27 20.66 -10.33
N ASN A 348 29.48 21.75 -10.27
CA ASN A 348 29.46 22.82 -11.29
C ASN A 348 30.04 24.16 -10.80
N HIS A 349 30.37 24.29 -9.51
CA HIS A 349 30.90 25.50 -8.86
C HIS A 349 30.03 26.76 -9.03
N ARG A 350 28.71 26.58 -9.14
CA ARG A 350 27.71 27.66 -9.23
C ARG A 350 26.35 27.17 -8.76
N SER A 351 25.47 28.09 -8.40
CA SER A 351 24.06 27.77 -8.17
C SER A 351 23.35 27.36 -9.46
N PRO A 352 22.39 26.41 -9.39
CA PRO A 352 21.58 26.03 -10.53
C PRO A 352 20.65 27.19 -10.93
N THR A 353 20.37 27.29 -12.23
CA THR A 353 19.32 28.17 -12.76
C THR A 353 17.93 27.62 -12.43
N ASP A 354 16.88 28.43 -12.57
CA ASP A 354 15.49 27.99 -12.30
C ASP A 354 15.10 26.73 -13.09
N ASN A 355 15.49 26.64 -14.37
CA ASN A 355 15.23 25.47 -15.22
C ASN A 355 16.02 24.22 -14.75
N GLU A 356 17.24 24.42 -14.24
CA GLU A 356 18.02 23.31 -13.67
C GLU A 356 17.43 22.84 -12.34
N ILE A 357 16.93 23.76 -11.51
CA ILE A 357 16.19 23.46 -10.27
C ILE A 357 14.96 22.60 -10.56
N GLU A 358 14.15 22.98 -11.56
CA GLU A 358 12.97 22.21 -11.95
C GLU A 358 13.33 20.78 -12.39
N LYS A 359 14.36 20.64 -13.25
CA LYS A 359 14.85 19.33 -13.69
C LYS A 359 15.41 18.48 -12.55
N ILE A 360 16.13 19.09 -11.61
CA ILE A 360 16.64 18.40 -10.40
C ILE A 360 15.46 17.92 -9.55
N ARG A 361 14.44 18.76 -9.34
CA ARG A 361 13.25 18.41 -8.56
C ARG A 361 12.49 17.23 -9.18
N GLU A 362 12.22 17.28 -10.48
CA GLU A 362 11.57 16.19 -11.21
C GLU A 362 12.38 14.88 -11.10
N TRP A 363 13.70 14.97 -11.28
CA TRP A 363 14.58 13.81 -11.18
C TRP A 363 14.60 13.23 -9.75
N VAL A 364 14.67 14.07 -8.71
CA VAL A 364 14.64 13.63 -7.31
C VAL A 364 13.35 12.87 -7.00
N LEU A 365 12.19 13.45 -7.33
CA LEU A 365 10.89 12.83 -7.04
C LEU A 365 10.71 11.51 -7.79
N ALA A 366 11.30 11.36 -8.98
CA ALA A 366 11.24 10.13 -9.76
C ALA A 366 12.21 9.04 -9.27
N ASN A 367 13.33 9.40 -8.62
CA ASN A 367 14.41 8.46 -8.30
C ASN A 367 14.61 8.19 -6.81
N VAL A 368 14.06 9.02 -5.91
CA VAL A 368 14.17 8.78 -4.46
C VAL A 368 13.51 7.45 -4.10
N ARG A 369 14.21 6.61 -3.33
CA ARG A 369 13.74 5.29 -2.93
C ARG A 369 13.52 5.21 -1.43
N GLY A 370 12.31 4.84 -1.02
CA GLY A 370 12.01 4.72 0.39
C GLY A 370 10.63 4.18 0.69
N THR A 371 10.30 4.19 1.97
CA THR A 371 8.98 3.80 2.48
C THR A 371 8.64 4.67 3.68
N VAL A 372 7.45 5.26 3.67
CA VAL A 372 6.84 5.84 4.87
C VAL A 372 5.74 4.89 5.33
N GLN A 373 5.66 4.62 6.63
CA GLN A 373 4.71 3.63 7.14
C GLN A 373 3.26 4.09 6.95
N ALA A 374 2.92 5.26 7.49
CA ALA A 374 1.69 6.03 7.24
C ALA A 374 0.34 5.28 7.28
N ASP A 375 0.25 4.05 7.79
CA ASP A 375 -1.03 3.34 7.89
C ASP A 375 -1.84 3.89 9.07
N ILE A 376 -2.87 4.65 8.74
CA ILE A 376 -3.78 5.31 9.69
C ILE A 376 -4.86 4.35 10.19
N LEU A 377 -5.25 3.33 9.41
CA LEU A 377 -6.30 2.39 9.83
C LEU A 377 -5.80 1.52 10.98
N LYS A 378 -4.52 1.09 10.96
CA LYS A 378 -3.94 0.38 12.10
C LYS A 378 -3.79 1.25 13.35
N GLU A 379 -3.72 2.58 13.21
CA GLU A 379 -3.65 3.48 14.36
C GLU A 379 -4.93 3.42 15.17
N ASP A 380 -6.07 3.57 14.51
CA ASP A 380 -7.38 3.48 15.15
C ASP A 380 -7.65 2.07 15.72
N GLN A 381 -7.18 1.03 15.02
CA GLN A 381 -7.47 -0.36 15.40
C GLN A 381 -6.56 -0.94 16.50
N GLY A 382 -5.31 -0.48 16.61
CA GLY A 382 -4.33 -1.18 17.45
C GLY A 382 -3.18 -0.37 18.03
N GLN A 383 -2.73 0.73 17.41
CA GLN A 383 -1.58 1.50 17.91
C GLN A 383 -1.95 2.73 18.73
N ASN A 384 -3.16 3.28 18.57
CA ASN A 384 -3.65 4.46 19.29
C ASN A 384 -2.74 5.71 19.18
N THR A 385 -1.98 5.88 18.08
CA THR A 385 -1.14 7.08 17.86
C THR A 385 -1.71 8.04 16.82
N CYS A 386 -3.02 7.96 16.54
CA CYS A 386 -3.68 8.89 15.64
C CYS A 386 -3.87 10.26 16.30
N ILE A 387 -3.21 11.29 15.76
CA ILE A 387 -3.28 12.68 16.28
C ILE A 387 -4.30 13.55 15.54
N PHE A 388 -4.78 13.09 14.39
CA PHE A 388 -5.81 13.75 13.60
C PHE A 388 -7.08 12.90 13.57
N SER A 389 -8.23 13.48 13.23
CA SER A 389 -9.40 12.65 12.92
C SER A 389 -9.09 11.70 11.78
N THR A 390 -9.55 10.45 11.87
CA THR A 390 -9.29 9.38 10.87
C THR A 390 -9.65 9.82 9.45
N GLU A 391 -10.78 10.53 9.26
CA GLU A 391 -11.18 11.07 7.95
C GLU A 391 -10.14 12.06 7.39
N PHE A 392 -9.66 12.99 8.22
CA PHE A 392 -8.66 13.97 7.82
C PHE A 392 -7.31 13.32 7.51
N ALA A 393 -6.87 12.38 8.33
CA ALA A 393 -5.62 11.65 8.12
C ALA A 393 -5.66 10.80 6.83
N LEU A 394 -6.77 10.11 6.55
CA LEU A 394 -6.97 9.40 5.29
C LEU A 394 -7.02 10.35 4.09
N LYS A 395 -7.60 11.55 4.25
CA LYS A 395 -7.61 12.58 3.21
C LYS A 395 -6.20 13.12 2.91
N MET A 396 -5.32 13.24 3.91
CA MET A 396 -3.93 13.65 3.68
C MET A 396 -3.08 12.53 3.06
N MET A 397 -3.49 11.27 3.23
CA MET A 397 -2.80 10.11 2.66
C MET A 397 -3.08 9.93 1.17
N GLY A 398 -4.33 10.16 0.75
CA GLY A 398 -4.75 10.09 -0.66
C GLY A 398 -4.35 11.33 -1.43
#